data_AF-A0A2H0SWF1-F1
#
_entry.id   AF-A0A2H0SWF1-F1
#
_cell.length_a   1.000
_cell.length_b   1.000
_cell.length_c   1.000
_cell.angle_alpha   90.00
_cell.angle_beta   90.00
_cell.angle_gamma   90.00
#
_symmetry.space_group_name_H-M   'P 1'
#
loop_
_entity.id
_entity.type
_entity.pdbx_description
1 polymer ?
#
loop_
_entity_poly.entity_id
_entity_poly.type
_entity_poly.pdbx_seq_one_letter_code
_entity_poly.pdbx_strand_id
1 'polypeptide(L)'
;MYRLESGYNIKNIELLTIRDNPDRPHEDRQNISFVFVCEAAEKVGESDTEVSDQEWFELSQLPEDSQTAFDHKEDLDLFKEKNFEKI
;
A
#
# COMPACT_ATOMS: atom_id res chain seq x y z
N MET A 1 8.60 -10.85 12.53
CA MET A 1 7.22 -10.37 12.47
C MET A 1 7.29 -8.84 12.48
N TYR A 2 6.83 -8.20 11.42
CA TYR A 2 6.84 -6.75 11.30
C TYR A 2 5.45 -6.23 11.68
N ARG A 3 5.41 -5.09 12.39
CA ARG A 3 4.16 -4.43 12.81
C ARG A 3 3.95 -3.21 11.93
N LEU A 4 2.82 -3.17 11.25
CA LEU A 4 2.38 -2.00 10.50
C LEU A 4 1.81 -0.92 11.43
N GLU A 5 1.83 0.33 10.97
CA GLU A 5 1.12 1.43 11.62
C GLU A 5 -0.36 1.13 11.82
N SER A 6 -0.97 0.31 10.95
CA SER A 6 -2.33 -0.22 11.08
C SER A 6 -2.59 -1.14 12.28
N GLY A 7 -1.53 -1.49 13.01
CA GLY A 7 -1.59 -2.40 14.15
C GLY A 7 -1.66 -3.88 13.78
N TYR A 8 -1.57 -4.24 12.50
CA TYR A 8 -1.49 -5.64 12.06
C TYR A 8 -0.04 -6.14 12.03
N ASN A 9 0.13 -7.40 12.38
CA ASN A 9 1.31 -8.15 12.00
C ASN A 9 1.21 -8.59 10.54
N ILE A 10 2.36 -8.68 9.86
CA ILE A 10 2.42 -9.11 8.45
C ILE A 10 3.36 -10.30 8.22
N LYS A 11 3.09 -11.04 7.14
CA LYS A 11 3.90 -12.16 6.63
C LYS A 11 3.95 -12.12 5.09
N ASN A 12 4.78 -12.99 4.50
CA ASN A 12 4.93 -13.14 3.04
C ASN A 12 5.14 -11.81 2.31
N ILE A 13 6.17 -11.07 2.76
CA ILE A 13 6.50 -9.75 2.22
C ILE A 13 7.30 -9.92 0.93
N GLU A 14 6.81 -9.33 -0.15
CA GLU A 14 7.45 -9.33 -1.46
C GLU A 14 7.56 -7.90 -2.00
N LEU A 15 8.69 -7.58 -2.64
CA LEU A 15 8.87 -6.30 -3.31
C LEU A 15 8.05 -6.30 -4.61
N LEU A 16 7.09 -5.38 -4.70
CA LEU A 16 6.26 -5.20 -5.89
C LEU A 16 6.98 -4.37 -6.96
N THR A 17 7.50 -3.21 -6.54
CA THR A 17 8.19 -2.26 -7.40
C THR A 17 9.01 -1.26 -6.59
N ILE A 18 9.92 -0.57 -7.28
CA ILE A 18 10.61 0.62 -6.77
C ILE A 18 10.13 1.80 -7.62
N ARG A 19 9.56 2.82 -6.98
CA ARG A 19 9.14 4.08 -7.61
C ARG A 19 10.26 5.09 -7.44
N ASP A 20 11.03 5.31 -8.50
CA ASP A 20 12.18 6.21 -8.52
C ASP A 20 12.11 7.29 -9.61
N ASN A 21 10.98 7.37 -10.33
CA ASN A 21 10.73 8.40 -11.33
C ASN A 21 10.83 9.79 -10.66
N PRO A 22 11.68 10.71 -11.15
CA PRO A 22 11.76 12.06 -10.59
C PRO A 22 10.48 12.88 -10.84
N ASP A 23 9.69 12.53 -11.85
CA ASP A 23 8.46 13.23 -12.23
C ASP A 23 7.21 12.61 -11.59
N ARG A 24 7.23 12.39 -10.26
CA ARG A 24 6.08 11.85 -9.52
C ARG A 24 4.99 12.90 -9.34
N PRO A 25 3.71 12.52 -9.49
CA PRO A 25 2.61 13.48 -9.40
C PRO A 25 2.51 14.03 -7.98
N HIS A 26 2.21 15.34 -7.88
CA HIS A 26 1.90 16.04 -6.63
C HIS A 26 3.03 16.11 -5.58
N GLU A 27 4.29 15.97 -5.99
CA GLU A 27 5.46 16.09 -5.12
C GLU A 27 6.31 17.32 -5.43
N ASP A 28 6.88 17.94 -4.38
CA ASP A 28 7.80 19.09 -4.49
C ASP A 28 9.28 18.68 -4.43
N ARG A 29 9.55 17.39 -4.22
CA ARG A 29 10.87 16.78 -4.04
C ARG A 29 10.98 15.45 -4.76
N GLN A 30 12.22 15.01 -4.95
CA GLN A 30 12.49 13.65 -5.41
C GLN A 30 12.31 12.64 -4.27
N ASN A 31 11.25 11.85 -4.35
CA ASN A 31 10.95 10.77 -3.40
C ASN A 31 11.10 9.41 -4.08
N ILE A 32 11.83 8.50 -3.43
CA ILE A 32 11.98 7.10 -3.85
C ILE A 32 11.17 6.22 -2.89
N SER A 33 10.24 5.43 -3.41
CA SER A 33 9.41 4.52 -2.61
C SER A 33 9.68 3.06 -2.98
N PHE A 34 9.89 2.22 -1.97
CA PHE A 34 9.93 0.77 -2.12
C PHE A 34 8.55 0.24 -1.76
N VAL A 35 7.84 -0.29 -2.76
CA VAL A 35 6.45 -0.72 -2.58
C VAL A 35 6.45 -2.24 -2.38
N PHE A 36 5.86 -2.69 -1.28
CA PHE A 36 5.79 -4.10 -0.91
C PHE A 36 4.35 -4.57 -0.88
N VAL A 37 4.16 -5.85 -1.17
CA VAL A 37 2.92 -6.58 -0.94
C VAL A 37 3.16 -7.56 0.19
N CYS A 38 2.17 -7.73 1.06
CA CYS A 38 2.24 -8.66 2.17
C CYS A 38 0.85 -9.18 2.54
N GLU A 39 0.83 -10.30 3.25
CA GLU A 39 -0.37 -10.80 3.91
C GLU A 39 -0.49 -10.18 5.30
N ALA A 40 -1.64 -9.57 5.58
CA ALA A 40 -2.01 -9.22 6.94
C ALA A 40 -2.37 -10.50 7.72
N ALA A 41 -1.80 -10.62 8.92
CA ALA A 41 -2.09 -11.70 9.86
C ALA A 41 -3.03 -11.19 10.95
N GLU A 42 -2.64 -11.31 12.22
CA GLU A 42 -3.42 -10.84 13.37
C GLU A 42 -3.27 -9.33 13.60
N LYS A 43 -4.38 -8.68 13.98
CA LYS A 43 -4.36 -7.31 14.53
C LYS A 43 -3.91 -7.37 15.99
N VAL A 44 -2.80 -6.73 16.30
CA VAL A 44 -2.16 -6.76 17.64
C VAL A 44 -2.07 -5.39 18.29
N GLY A 45 -2.56 -4.34 17.64
CA GLY A 45 -2.67 -3.01 18.22
C GLY A 45 -3.62 -2.12 17.42
N GLU A 46 -3.82 -0.90 17.92
CA GLU A 46 -4.52 0.14 17.17
C GLU A 46 -3.57 0.90 16.25
N SER A 47 -4.18 1.59 15.29
CA SER A 47 -3.48 2.55 14.46
C SER A 47 -2.93 3.70 15.31
N ASP A 48 -1.79 4.24 14.91
CA ASP A 48 -1.22 5.38 15.63
C ASP A 48 -1.92 6.71 15.25
N THR A 49 -1.39 7.81 15.77
CA THR A 49 -1.99 9.15 15.61
C THR A 49 -1.94 9.70 14.20
N GLU A 50 -1.19 9.09 13.28
CA GLU A 50 -1.11 9.54 11.88
C GLU A 50 -2.31 9.03 11.04
N VAL A 51 -3.04 8.04 11.56
CA VAL A 51 -4.19 7.43 10.87
C VAL A 51 -5.49 7.86 11.55
N SER A 52 -6.32 8.64 10.86
CA SER A 52 -7.65 9.04 11.37
C SER A 52 -8.73 7.99 11.15
N ASP A 53 -8.61 7.17 10.11
CA ASP A 53 -9.52 6.08 9.79
C ASP A 53 -8.80 4.98 9.01
N GLN A 54 -9.27 3.74 9.12
CA GLN A 54 -8.73 2.58 8.42
C GLN A 54 -9.82 1.57 8.14
N GLU A 55 -9.93 1.15 6.87
CA GLU A 55 -10.85 0.12 6.44
C GLU A 55 -10.22 -0.86 5.45
N TRP A 56 -10.82 -2.05 5.34
CA TRP A 56 -10.48 -3.04 4.33
C TRP A 56 -11.39 -2.87 3.12
N PHE A 57 -10.81 -2.82 1.93
CA PHE A 57 -11.54 -2.78 0.67
C PHE A 57 -11.45 -4.13 -0.03
N GLU A 58 -12.56 -4.56 -0.61
CA GLU A 58 -12.53 -5.63 -1.61
C GLU A 58 -11.70 -5.17 -2.82
N LEU A 59 -10.86 -6.05 -3.39
CA LEU A 59 -10.01 -5.68 -4.54
C LEU A 59 -10.84 -5.25 -5.77
N SER A 60 -12.08 -5.69 -5.87
CA SER A 60 -13.05 -5.29 -6.90
C SER A 60 -13.71 -3.93 -6.63
N GLN A 61 -13.54 -3.37 -5.43
CA GLN A 61 -14.18 -2.14 -4.93
C GLN A 61 -13.15 -1.18 -4.31
N LEU A 62 -12.00 -1.01 -4.97
CA LEU A 62 -11.01 -0.04 -4.54
C LEU A 62 -11.49 1.40 -4.80
N PRO A 63 -11.04 2.39 -4.00
CA PRO A 63 -11.35 3.79 -4.22
C PRO A 63 -10.97 4.28 -5.63
N GLU A 64 -11.69 5.30 -6.09
CA GLU A 64 -11.36 5.99 -7.34
C GLU A 64 -10.01 6.72 -7.22
N ASP A 65 -9.38 7.01 -8.36
CA ASP A 65 -8.07 7.67 -8.42
C ASP A 65 -8.05 9.00 -7.64
N SER A 66 -9.11 9.82 -7.81
CA SER A 66 -9.26 11.09 -7.08
C SER A 66 -9.35 10.98 -5.55
N GLN A 67 -9.57 9.76 -5.03
CA GLN A 67 -9.64 9.45 -3.61
C GLN A 67 -8.37 8.74 -3.11
N THR A 68 -7.42 8.50 -4.00
CA THR A 68 -6.15 7.82 -3.71
C THR A 68 -5.03 8.85 -3.70
N ALA A 69 -4.17 8.81 -2.68
CA ALA A 69 -3.07 9.76 -2.57
C ALA A 69 -1.90 9.39 -3.51
N PHE A 70 -1.17 10.42 -3.95
CA PHE A 70 0.05 10.29 -4.76
C PHE A 70 -0.17 9.42 -6.00
N ASP A 71 0.73 8.46 -6.23
CA ASP A 71 0.71 7.47 -7.31
C ASP A 71 0.31 6.07 -6.80
N HIS A 72 -0.31 5.97 -5.61
CA HIS A 72 -0.68 4.67 -5.03
C HIS A 72 -1.70 3.91 -5.89
N LYS A 73 -2.49 4.63 -6.70
CA LYS A 73 -3.42 4.00 -7.65
C LYS A 73 -2.67 3.15 -8.68
N GLU A 74 -1.53 3.63 -9.17
CA GLU A 74 -0.70 2.89 -10.11
C GLU A 74 -0.11 1.63 -9.48
N ASP A 75 0.19 1.65 -8.18
CA ASP A 75 0.67 0.47 -7.45
C ASP A 75 -0.42 -0.60 -7.32
N LEU A 76 -1.66 -0.19 -7.04
CA LEU A 76 -2.82 -1.08 -6.98
C LEU A 76 -3.12 -1.72 -8.34
N ASP A 77 -3.00 -0.95 -9.42
CA ASP A 77 -3.20 -1.45 -10.77
C ASP A 77 -2.07 -2.42 -11.18
N LEU A 78 -0.81 -2.10 -10.84
CA LEU A 78 0.33 -3.01 -11.04
C LEU A 78 0.16 -4.33 -10.27
N PHE A 79 -0.33 -4.27 -9.03
CA PHE A 79 -0.64 -5.45 -8.23
C PHE A 79 -1.68 -6.35 -8.93
N LYS A 80 -2.76 -5.75 -9.47
CA LYS A 80 -3.81 -6.47 -10.22
C LYS A 80 -3.26 -7.10 -11.49
N GLU A 81 -2.48 -6.36 -12.27
CA GLU A 81 -1.88 -6.85 -13.52
C GLU A 81 -0.95 -8.05 -13.31
N LYS A 82 -0.18 -8.03 -12.22
CA LYS A 82 0.73 -9.12 -11.89
C LYS A 82 0.02 -10.40 -11.45
N ASN A 83 -1.33 -10.41 -11.38
CA ASN A 83 -2.14 -11.54 -10.94
C ASN A 83 -1.55 -12.17 -9.67
N PHE A 84 -1.29 -11.36 -8.65
CA PHE A 84 -1.00 -11.83 -7.31
C PHE A 84 -2.27 -12.49 -6.72
N GLU A 85 -2.74 -13.56 -7.36
CA GLU A 85 -3.85 -14.41 -6.91
C GLU A 85 -3.40 -15.41 -5.84
N LYS A 86 -2.15 -15.31 -5.38
CA LYS A 86 -1.51 -16.32 -4.52
C LYS A 86 -0.62 -15.71 -3.45
N ILE A 87 -1.17 -14.76 -2.70
CA ILE A 87 -0.68 -14.45 -1.36
C ILE A 87 -1.86 -14.73 -0.43
#